data_AF-A0A9D1KNC3-F1
#
_entry.id   AF-A0A9D1KNC3-F1
#
_cell.length_a   1.000
_cell.length_b   1.000
_cell.length_c   1.000
_cell.angle_alpha   90.00
_cell.angle_beta   90.00
_cell.angle_gamma   90.00
#
_symmetry.space_group_name_H-M   'P 1'
#
loop_
_entity.id
_entity.type
_entity.pdbx_description
1 polymer ?
#
loop_
_entity_poly.entity_id
_entity_poly.type
_entity_poly.pdbx_seq_one_letter_code
_entity_poly.pdbx_strand_id
1 'polypeptide(L)'
;MALWIDRPTWPGHGLWWSHLISDDSYDELHDFAASVGIPRRAFERDHYDVIADRFDEVVAAGAQLTSTRQIVQILLRTGLRRRKAPGAGPGSAS
;
A
#
# COMPACT_ATOMS: atom_id res chain seq x y z
N MET A 1 -6.23 7.84 -12.84
CA MET A 1 -6.37 6.40 -12.61
C MET A 1 -5.13 5.71 -13.06
N ALA A 2 -4.25 5.52 -12.09
CA ALA A 2 -3.09 4.67 -12.17
C ALA A 2 -2.89 4.01 -10.80
N LEU A 3 -2.41 2.78 -10.85
CA LEU A 3 -1.91 2.08 -9.70
C LEU A 3 -0.42 2.30 -9.60
N TRP A 4 0.06 2.58 -8.39
CA TRP A 4 1.45 2.94 -8.13
C TRP A 4 2.05 1.98 -7.13
N ILE A 5 3.23 1.43 -7.45
CA ILE A 5 3.99 0.55 -6.57
C ILE A 5 5.40 1.11 -6.36
N ASP A 6 5.97 1.00 -5.16
CA ASP A 6 7.39 1.30 -4.92
C ASP A 6 8.28 0.05 -4.93
N ARG A 7 9.60 0.24 -4.96
CA ARG A 7 10.54 -0.90 -4.87
C ARG A 7 10.46 -1.55 -3.48
N PRO A 8 10.68 -2.87 -3.38
CA PRO A 8 10.63 -3.59 -2.11
C PRO A 8 11.83 -3.22 -1.24
N THR A 9 11.70 -2.10 -0.53
CA THR A 9 12.77 -1.48 0.27
C THR A 9 12.40 -1.38 1.74
N TRP A 10 11.17 -1.81 2.09
CA TRP A 10 10.69 -1.78 3.46
C TRP A 10 10.92 -3.14 4.13
N PRO A 11 11.75 -3.24 5.18
CA PRO A 11 12.01 -4.51 5.87
C PRO A 11 10.88 -4.86 6.85
N GLY A 12 10.43 -6.11 6.86
CA GLY A 12 9.42 -6.60 7.81
C GLY A 12 9.33 -8.12 7.82
N HIS A 13 9.28 -8.73 9.01
CA HIS A 13 9.17 -10.19 9.17
C HIS A 13 10.26 -11.00 8.42
N GLY A 14 11.48 -10.45 8.27
CA GLY A 14 12.56 -11.10 7.52
C GLY A 14 12.42 -11.01 5.99
N LEU A 15 11.44 -10.25 5.51
CA LEU A 15 11.10 -10.07 4.10
C LEU A 15 11.18 -8.58 3.73
N TRP A 16 11.16 -8.32 2.43
CA TRP A 16 11.11 -6.98 1.86
C TRP A 16 9.74 -6.72 1.25
N TRP A 17 9.24 -5.50 1.43
CA TRP A 17 7.87 -5.11 1.08
C TRP A 17 7.85 -3.84 0.25
N SER A 18 6.92 -3.82 -0.69
CA SER A 18 6.48 -2.69 -1.50
C SER A 18 5.10 -2.22 -1.05
N HIS A 19 4.78 -0.96 -1.31
CA HIS A 19 3.47 -0.37 -1.09
C HIS A 19 2.79 -0.12 -2.43
N LEU A 20 1.58 -0.67 -2.59
CA LEU A 20 0.73 -0.49 -3.75
C LEU A 20 -0.46 0.41 -3.41
N ILE A 21 -0.71 1.46 -4.20
CA ILE A 21 -1.82 2.40 -4.04
C ILE A 21 -2.57 2.64 -5.36
N SER A 22 -3.77 3.21 -5.26
CA SER A 22 -4.47 3.88 -6.36
C SER A 22 -4.39 5.40 -6.19
N ASP A 23 -4.42 6.14 -7.30
CA ASP A 23 -4.59 7.59 -7.31
C ASP A 23 -6.05 8.07 -7.45
N ASP A 24 -7.01 7.15 -7.42
CA ASP A 24 -8.43 7.43 -7.67
C ASP A 24 -9.34 6.88 -6.57
N SER A 25 -9.32 5.57 -6.32
CA SER A 25 -10.23 4.92 -5.37
C SER A 25 -9.69 3.64 -4.76
N TYR A 26 -10.21 3.27 -3.59
CA TYR A 26 -9.87 1.97 -2.99
C TYR A 26 -10.54 0.80 -3.71
N ASP A 27 -11.68 1.03 -4.36
CA ASP A 27 -12.37 -0.02 -5.12
C ASP A 27 -11.48 -0.49 -6.29
N GLU A 28 -10.90 0.44 -7.06
CA GLU A 28 -9.89 0.12 -8.09
C GLU A 28 -8.70 -0.66 -7.49
N LEU A 29 -8.20 -0.21 -6.34
CA LEU A 29 -7.09 -0.85 -5.65
C LEU A 29 -7.44 -2.27 -5.18
N HIS A 30 -8.66 -2.49 -4.70
CA HIS A 30 -9.14 -3.80 -4.25
C HIS A 30 -9.33 -4.76 -5.42
N ASP A 31 -9.93 -4.30 -6.50
CA ASP A 31 -10.18 -5.11 -7.70
C ASP A 31 -8.86 -5.54 -8.33
N PHE A 32 -7.89 -4.63 -8.44
CA PHE A 32 -6.57 -4.98 -8.94
C PHE A 32 -5.85 -5.96 -8.02
N ALA A 33 -5.81 -5.71 -6.72
CA ALA A 33 -5.17 -6.62 -5.77
C ALA A 33 -5.79 -8.02 -5.83
N ALA A 34 -7.11 -8.13 -5.96
CA ALA A 34 -7.80 -9.40 -6.16
C ALA A 34 -7.42 -10.06 -7.50
N SER A 35 -7.28 -9.29 -8.58
CA SER A 35 -6.93 -9.80 -9.92
C SER A 35 -5.54 -10.45 -9.98
N VAL A 36 -4.58 -9.93 -9.22
CA VAL A 36 -3.26 -10.57 -9.06
C VAL A 36 -3.28 -11.58 -7.92
N GLY A 37 -4.27 -11.59 -7.03
CA GLY A 37 -4.36 -12.55 -5.91
C GLY A 37 -3.60 -12.10 -4.66
N ILE A 38 -3.42 -10.80 -4.45
CA ILE A 38 -2.99 -10.23 -3.16
C ILE A 38 -4.19 -10.32 -2.20
N PRO A 39 -4.04 -10.96 -1.02
CA PRO A 39 -5.16 -11.17 -0.12
C PRO A 39 -5.62 -9.85 0.52
N ARG A 40 -6.95 -9.68 0.70
CA ARG A 40 -7.55 -8.46 1.27
C ARG A 40 -6.99 -8.04 2.62
N ARG A 41 -6.45 -8.98 3.40
CA ARG A 41 -5.78 -8.76 4.70
C ARG A 41 -4.44 -8.03 4.62
N ALA A 42 -3.83 -7.95 3.44
CA ALA A 42 -2.61 -7.18 3.21
C ALA A 42 -2.89 -5.68 2.99
N PHE A 43 -4.16 -5.25 3.04
CA PHE A 43 -4.54 -3.85 2.93
C PHE A 43 -4.40 -3.13 4.27
N GLU A 44 -3.56 -2.10 4.30
CA GLU A 44 -3.20 -1.30 5.48
C GLU A 44 -3.82 0.11 5.42
N ARG A 45 -5.15 0.15 5.37
CA ARG A 45 -6.04 1.34 5.36
C ARG A 45 -6.04 2.15 4.06
N ASP A 46 -4.91 2.30 3.39
CA ASP A 46 -4.80 3.10 2.15
C ASP A 46 -3.83 2.55 1.11
N HIS A 47 -3.19 1.42 1.39
CA HIS A 47 -2.29 0.73 0.49
C HIS A 47 -2.36 -0.78 0.73
N TYR A 48 -1.85 -1.55 -0.21
CA TYR A 48 -1.50 -2.95 0.01
C TYR A 48 0.00 -3.08 0.25
N ASP A 49 0.37 -3.93 1.22
CA ASP A 49 1.72 -4.43 1.37
C ASP A 49 1.95 -5.62 0.44
N VAL A 50 2.95 -5.49 -0.44
CA VAL A 50 3.31 -6.48 -1.46
C VAL A 50 4.69 -7.04 -1.13
N ILE A 51 4.79 -8.33 -0.88
CA ILE A 51 6.08 -9.01 -0.67
C ILE A 51 6.94 -8.94 -1.94
N ALA A 52 8.25 -8.80 -1.80
CA ALA A 52 9.22 -8.65 -2.89
C ALA A 52 9.06 -9.67 -4.02
N ASP A 53 8.80 -10.94 -3.69
CA ASP A 53 8.63 -12.03 -4.67
C ASP A 53 7.47 -11.79 -5.65
N ARG A 54 6.54 -10.90 -5.31
CA ARG A 54 5.38 -10.55 -6.14
C ARG A 54 5.52 -9.22 -6.86
N PHE A 55 6.62 -8.50 -6.65
CA PHE A 55 6.82 -7.18 -7.23
C PHE A 55 6.74 -7.20 -8.76
N ASP A 56 7.47 -8.12 -9.40
CA ASP A 56 7.50 -8.20 -10.87
C ASP A 56 6.13 -8.58 -11.45
N GLU A 57 5.38 -9.46 -10.78
CA GLU A 57 4.00 -9.82 -11.14
C GLU A 57 3.08 -8.59 -11.11
N VAL A 58 3.16 -7.78 -10.05
CA VAL A 58 2.34 -6.58 -9.88
C VAL A 58 2.68 -5.51 -10.91
N VAL A 59 3.96 -5.33 -11.24
CA VAL A 59 4.38 -4.41 -12.32
C VAL A 59 3.90 -4.93 -13.68
N ALA A 60 4.05 -6.23 -13.95
CA ALA A 60 3.60 -6.85 -15.19
C ALA A 60 2.07 -6.77 -15.37
N ALA A 61 1.30 -6.77 -14.26
CA ALA A 61 -0.14 -6.60 -14.27
C ALA A 61 -0.60 -5.14 -14.53
N GLY A 62 0.33 -4.17 -14.57
CA GLY A 62 0.05 -2.79 -14.96
C GLY A 62 0.25 -1.74 -13.86
N ALA A 63 0.72 -2.13 -12.66
CA ALA A 63 1.10 -1.14 -11.66
C ALA A 63 2.39 -0.39 -12.09
N GLN A 64 2.37 0.93 -11.96
CA GLN A 64 3.47 1.79 -12.37
C GLN A 64 4.47 1.96 -11.23
N LEU A 65 5.74 1.67 -11.51
CA LEU A 65 6.81 1.84 -10.54
C LEU A 65 7.03 3.33 -10.22
N THR A 66 7.04 3.64 -8.93
CA THR A 66 7.39 4.96 -8.41
C THR A 66 8.25 4.86 -7.15
N SER A 67 8.54 5.99 -6.51
CA SER A 67 9.25 6.00 -5.21
C SER A 67 8.27 6.04 -4.05
N THR A 68 8.67 5.52 -2.88
CA THR A 68 7.89 5.64 -1.63
C THR A 68 7.53 7.09 -1.31
N ARG A 69 8.42 8.05 -1.61
CA ARG A 69 8.11 9.48 -1.46
C ARG A 69 6.93 9.88 -2.34
N GLN A 70 6.89 9.43 -3.59
CA GLN A 70 5.81 9.72 -4.52
C GLN A 70 4.50 9.02 -4.12
N ILE A 71 4.54 7.77 -3.62
CA ILE A 71 3.37 7.10 -3.02
C ILE A 71 2.70 8.02 -2.00
N VAL A 72 3.48 8.56 -1.05
CA VAL A 72 2.96 9.47 -0.03
C VAL A 72 2.40 10.77 -0.64
N GLN A 73 3.08 11.36 -1.63
CA GLN A 73 2.58 12.58 -2.28
C GLN A 73 1.27 12.35 -3.03
N ILE A 74 1.13 11.21 -3.72
CA ILE A 74 -0.08 10.83 -4.43
C ILE A 74 -1.24 10.68 -3.43
N LEU A 75 -1.06 9.89 -2.37
CA LEU A 75 -2.08 9.69 -1.33
C LEU A 75 -2.52 11.00 -0.67
N LEU A 76 -1.60 11.94 -0.45
CA LEU A 76 -1.94 13.26 0.10
C LEU A 76 -2.73 14.10 -0.89
N ARG A 77 -2.29 14.15 -2.16
CA ARG A 77 -2.95 14.93 -3.22
C ARG A 77 -4.36 14.43 -3.52
N THR A 78 -4.58 13.13 -3.47
CA THR A 78 -5.87 12.49 -3.79
C THR A 78 -6.82 12.46 -2.59
N GLY A 79 -6.34 12.80 -1.39
CA GLY A 79 -7.12 12.68 -0.16
C GLY A 79 -7.31 11.23 0.33
N LEU A 80 -6.65 10.25 -0.30
CA LEU A 80 -6.72 8.84 0.07
C LEU A 80 -5.79 8.47 1.23
N ARG A 81 -4.96 9.37 1.76
CA ARG A 81 -4.11 9.05 2.92
C ARG A 81 -4.96 8.77 4.18
N ARG A 82 -4.78 7.59 4.77
CA ARG A 82 -5.34 7.18 6.07
C ARG A 82 -4.22 6.82 7.04
N ARG A 83 -3.88 7.78 7.91
CA ARG A 83 -2.91 7.56 8.98
C ARG A 83 -3.48 6.65 10.06
N LYS A 84 -2.63 5.84 10.68
CA LYS A 84 -2.95 5.25 11.98
C LYS A 84 -3.19 6.39 12.96
N ALA A 85 -4.35 6.42 13.64
CA ALA A 85 -4.52 7.30 14.78
C ALA A 85 -3.42 6.98 15.81
N PRO A 86 -2.78 7.96 16.44
CA PRO A 86 -1.99 7.70 17.64
C PRO A 86 -2.90 6.89 18.58
N GLY A 87 -2.47 5.68 18.95
CA GLY A 87 -3.24 4.89 19.89
C GLY A 87 -3.44 5.77 21.13
N ALA A 88 -4.69 5.90 21.60
CA ALA A 88 -4.91 6.35 22.96
C ALA A 88 -4.05 5.43 23.82
N GLY A 89 -2.96 5.95 24.38
CA GLY A 89 -2.14 5.21 25.33
C GLY A 89 -3.06 4.72 26.46
N PRO A 90 -2.69 3.65 27.18
CA PRO A 90 -3.48 3.22 28.32
C PRO A 90 -3.63 4.43 29.26
N GLY A 91 -4.87 4.90 29.39
CA GLY A 91 -5.21 5.94 30.34
C GLY A 91 -4.70 5.47 31.69
N SER A 92 -3.89 6.32 32.32
CA SER A 92 -3.63 6.29 33.75
C SER A 92 -4.95 6.08 34.50
N ALA A 93 -5.18 4.85 34.94
CA ALA A 93 -6.23 4.50 35.87
C ALA A 93 -5.53 4.17 37.19
N SER A 94 -5.71 5.11 38.11
CA SER A 94 -5.57 5.02 39.58
C SER A 94 -4.17 4.89 40.17
#